data_AF-A0A1E3H1I7-F1
#
_entry.id   AF-A0A1E3H1I7-F1
#
_cell.length_a   1.000
_cell.length_b   1.000
_cell.length_c   1.000
_cell.angle_alpha   90.00
_cell.angle_beta   90.00
_cell.angle_gamma   90.00
#
_symmetry.space_group_name_H-M   'P 1'
#
loop_
_entity.id
_entity.type
_entity.pdbx_description
1 polymer ?
#
loop_
_entity_poly.entity_id
_entity_poly.type
_entity_poly.pdbx_seq_one_letter_code
_entity_poly.pdbx_strand_id
1 'polypeptide(L)'
;MFFALYKVLYITIEMRHAPFFGWINDLSAPDPTSIFNLFGLIPWDPSSVPVIGAFLMLGIWPLIMGVTMFVQMKLNPTPPDPAQAMIFNWMPVLFTFMLASFPAGLVIYWAWNNTLSVLQQSFIMKRQGVKIELFDNIRKMFSKKPAKG
;
A
#
# COMPACT_ATOMS: atom_id res chain seq x y z
N MET A 1 17.61 1.87 -3.65
CA MET A 1 16.86 0.61 -3.87
C MET A 1 15.61 0.82 -4.72
N PHE A 2 14.67 1.72 -4.35
CA PHE A 2 13.47 2.02 -5.15
C PHE A 2 13.74 2.33 -6.64
N PHE A 3 14.64 3.29 -6.94
CA PHE A 3 14.99 3.63 -8.33
C PHE A 3 15.63 2.45 -9.08
N ALA A 4 16.43 1.63 -8.40
CA ALA A 4 17.06 0.45 -9.00
C ALA A 4 16.03 -0.64 -9.29
N LEU A 5 15.08 -0.92 -8.40
CA LEU A 5 13.98 -1.88 -8.63
C LEU A 5 13.03 -1.40 -9.71
N TYR A 6 12.64 -0.12 -9.68
CA TYR A 6 11.84 0.50 -10.74
C TYR A 6 12.53 0.38 -12.10
N LYS A 7 13.83 0.73 -12.17
CA LYS A 7 14.62 0.60 -13.40
C LYS A 7 14.77 -0.85 -13.83
N VAL A 8 15.01 -1.79 -12.92
CA VAL A 8 15.09 -3.22 -13.26
C VAL A 8 13.75 -3.69 -13.84
N LEU A 9 12.63 -3.48 -13.13
CA LEU A 9 11.31 -3.89 -13.63
C LEU A 9 10.91 -3.23 -14.95
N TYR A 10 11.42 -2.04 -15.23
CA TYR A 10 11.10 -1.28 -16.45
C TYR A 10 12.09 -1.52 -17.60
N ILE A 11 13.34 -1.91 -17.32
CA ILE A 11 14.42 -2.03 -18.32
C ILE A 11 14.84 -3.48 -18.56
N THR A 12 14.74 -4.39 -17.59
CA THR A 12 15.14 -5.79 -17.82
C THR A 12 14.08 -6.50 -18.66
N ILE A 13 14.49 -6.96 -19.84
CA ILE A 13 13.63 -7.65 -20.81
C ILE A 13 12.99 -8.92 -20.19
N GLU A 14 13.63 -9.52 -19.18
CA GLU A 14 13.19 -10.74 -18.50
C GLU A 14 11.91 -10.58 -17.65
N MET A 15 11.59 -9.36 -17.21
CA MET A 15 10.39 -9.09 -16.40
C MET A 15 9.16 -8.76 -17.25
N ARG A 16 9.36 -8.53 -18.56
CA ARG A 16 8.29 -8.27 -19.50
C ARG A 16 7.52 -9.56 -19.76
N HIS A 17 6.21 -9.53 -19.59
CA HIS A 17 5.35 -10.72 -19.75
C HIS A 17 5.71 -11.87 -18.80
N ALA A 18 6.40 -11.57 -17.70
CA ALA A 18 6.67 -12.56 -16.66
C ALA A 18 5.37 -12.78 -15.85
N PRO A 19 4.74 -13.97 -15.93
CA PRO A 19 3.56 -14.25 -15.16
C PRO A 19 3.91 -14.45 -13.68
N PHE A 20 2.96 -14.14 -12.81
CA PHE A 20 3.05 -14.42 -11.39
C PHE A 20 1.83 -15.25 -10.95
N PHE A 21 1.27 -14.96 -9.79
CA PHE A 21 0.17 -15.70 -9.18
C PHE A 21 -1.19 -15.11 -9.56
N GLY A 22 -2.15 -15.99 -9.85
CA GLY A 22 -3.55 -15.61 -10.09
C GLY A 22 -3.75 -14.84 -11.39
N TRP A 23 -4.23 -13.61 -11.28
CA TRP A 23 -4.57 -12.73 -12.42
C TRP A 23 -3.38 -11.90 -12.95
N ILE A 24 -2.21 -11.95 -12.28
CA ILE A 24 -1.02 -11.23 -12.70
C ILE A 24 -0.29 -12.02 -13.78
N ASN A 25 -0.45 -11.59 -15.03
CA ASN A 25 0.19 -12.19 -16.20
C ASN A 25 1.46 -11.45 -16.66
N ASP A 26 1.70 -10.24 -16.13
CA ASP A 26 2.87 -9.43 -16.48
C ASP A 26 3.30 -8.57 -15.28
N LEU A 27 4.47 -8.86 -14.70
CA LEU A 27 5.03 -8.11 -13.57
C LEU A 27 5.47 -6.69 -13.92
N SER A 28 5.71 -6.40 -15.21
CA SER A 28 6.11 -5.09 -15.70
C SER A 28 4.93 -4.16 -15.98
N ALA A 29 3.72 -4.71 -16.13
CA ALA A 29 2.48 -3.96 -16.30
C ALA A 29 1.83 -3.65 -14.94
N PRO A 30 0.97 -2.61 -14.85
CA PRO A 30 0.15 -2.39 -13.66
C PRO A 30 -0.79 -3.57 -13.36
N ASP A 31 -1.29 -3.66 -12.12
CA ASP A 31 -2.31 -4.65 -11.75
C ASP A 31 -3.56 -4.46 -12.64
N PRO A 32 -4.02 -5.47 -13.40
CA PRO A 32 -5.18 -5.35 -14.27
C PRO A 32 -6.50 -5.29 -13.48
N THR A 33 -6.49 -5.62 -12.20
CA THR A 33 -7.65 -5.51 -11.33
C THR A 33 -7.79 -4.08 -10.81
N SER A 34 -9.03 -3.68 -10.57
CA SER A 34 -9.35 -2.42 -9.91
C SER A 34 -10.71 -2.52 -9.24
N ILE A 35 -10.91 -1.83 -8.11
CA ILE A 35 -12.25 -1.68 -7.52
C ILE A 35 -13.25 -1.20 -8.59
N PHE A 36 -12.82 -0.32 -9.50
CA PHE A 36 -13.70 0.31 -10.48
C PHE A 36 -14.05 -0.59 -11.67
N ASN A 37 -13.25 -1.62 -11.97
CA ASN A 37 -13.62 -2.67 -12.94
C ASN A 37 -14.12 -3.95 -12.26
N LEU A 38 -14.54 -3.84 -10.99
CA LEU A 38 -14.96 -4.96 -10.15
C LEU A 38 -13.93 -6.10 -10.11
N PHE A 39 -12.66 -5.74 -9.92
CA PHE A 39 -11.52 -6.64 -9.87
C PHE A 39 -11.36 -7.50 -11.14
N GLY A 40 -11.66 -6.92 -12.30
CA GLY A 40 -11.56 -7.56 -13.61
C GLY A 40 -12.83 -8.27 -14.09
N LEU A 41 -13.94 -8.17 -13.33
CA LEU A 41 -15.24 -8.71 -13.78
C LEU A 41 -15.87 -7.89 -14.90
N ILE A 42 -15.57 -6.59 -14.97
CA ILE A 42 -16.01 -5.71 -16.06
C ILE A 42 -14.83 -5.54 -17.04
N PRO A 43 -15.02 -5.73 -18.36
CA PRO A 43 -13.99 -5.54 -19.38
C PRO A 43 -13.80 -4.04 -19.69
N TRP A 44 -13.53 -3.26 -18.64
CA TRP A 44 -13.28 -1.83 -18.71
C TRP A 44 -11.93 -1.54 -18.08
N ASP A 45 -11.15 -0.71 -18.78
CA ASP A 45 -9.82 -0.28 -18.33
C ASP A 45 -9.93 1.09 -17.66
N PRO A 46 -9.78 1.18 -16.32
CA PRO A 46 -9.86 2.46 -15.63
C PRO A 46 -8.75 3.45 -16.05
N SER A 47 -7.63 2.96 -16.59
CA SER A 47 -6.53 3.80 -17.06
C SER A 47 -6.90 4.61 -18.31
N SER A 48 -7.96 4.22 -19.03
CA SER A 48 -8.41 4.90 -20.24
C SER A 48 -9.01 6.28 -19.98
N VAL A 49 -9.33 6.63 -18.73
CA VAL A 49 -9.92 7.92 -18.38
C VAL A 49 -8.84 9.01 -18.38
N PRO A 50 -8.97 10.07 -19.20
CA PRO A 50 -8.00 11.16 -19.19
C PRO A 50 -7.88 11.82 -17.81
N VAL A 51 -6.66 12.23 -17.45
CA VAL A 51 -6.32 12.96 -16.21
C VAL A 51 -6.42 12.13 -14.92
N ILE A 52 -7.47 11.32 -14.74
CA ILE A 52 -7.73 10.59 -13.50
C ILE A 52 -7.45 9.09 -13.58
N GLY A 53 -7.25 8.52 -14.76
CA GLY A 53 -7.16 7.06 -14.95
C GLY A 53 -6.10 6.36 -14.10
N ALA A 54 -4.94 7.00 -13.91
CA ALA A 54 -3.87 6.47 -13.05
C ALA A 54 -4.31 6.27 -11.59
N PHE A 55 -5.15 7.15 -11.06
CA PHE A 55 -5.69 7.06 -9.69
C PHE A 55 -6.80 6.02 -9.57
N LEU A 56 -7.36 5.56 -10.70
CA LEU A 56 -8.39 4.52 -10.73
C LEU A 56 -7.81 3.11 -10.81
N MET A 57 -6.48 2.95 -10.85
CA MET A 57 -5.82 1.64 -10.94
C MET A 57 -5.70 0.93 -9.58
N LEU A 58 -6.72 1.08 -8.73
CA LEU A 58 -6.70 0.61 -7.35
C LEU A 58 -7.06 -0.88 -7.28
N GLY A 59 -6.11 -1.71 -7.69
CA GLY A 59 -6.20 -3.17 -7.71
C GLY A 59 -6.02 -3.85 -6.37
N ILE A 60 -6.05 -5.17 -6.39
CA ILE A 60 -5.89 -6.01 -5.19
C ILE A 60 -4.51 -5.79 -4.56
N TRP A 61 -3.43 -5.79 -5.36
CA TRP A 61 -2.09 -5.58 -4.82
C TRP A 61 -1.86 -4.18 -4.26
N PRO A 62 -2.29 -3.09 -4.94
CA PRO A 62 -2.29 -1.76 -4.35
C PRO A 62 -3.03 -1.66 -3.02
N LEU A 63 -4.20 -2.31 -2.89
CA LEU A 63 -4.94 -2.36 -1.62
C LEU A 63 -4.15 -3.07 -0.52
N ILE A 64 -3.57 -4.24 -0.81
CA ILE A 64 -2.75 -4.98 0.15
C ILE A 64 -1.53 -4.14 0.57
N MET A 65 -0.86 -3.50 -0.38
CA MET A 65 0.23 -2.57 -0.09
C MET A 65 -0.24 -1.44 0.84
N GLY A 66 -1.37 -0.79 0.53
CA GLY A 66 -1.91 0.31 1.33
C GLY A 66 -2.23 -0.10 2.77
N VAL A 67 -2.86 -1.26 2.94
CA VAL A 67 -3.17 -1.83 4.26
C VAL A 67 -1.88 -2.16 5.02
N THR A 68 -0.93 -2.85 4.39
CA THR A 68 0.33 -3.26 5.05
C THR A 68 1.19 -2.06 5.42
N MET A 69 1.26 -1.04 4.55
CA MET A 69 1.92 0.24 4.82
C MET A 69 1.25 0.98 5.99
N PHE A 70 -0.09 1.03 6.02
CA PHE A 70 -0.82 1.65 7.13
C PHE A 70 -0.52 0.94 8.46
N VAL A 71 -0.56 -0.40 8.47
CA VAL A 71 -0.25 -1.21 9.67
C VAL A 71 1.19 -0.98 10.12
N GLN A 72 2.15 -1.00 9.20
CA GLN A 72 3.56 -0.73 9.49
C GLN A 72 3.76 0.64 10.13
N MET A 73 3.09 1.67 9.62
CA MET A 73 3.15 3.00 10.21
C MET A 73 2.51 3.08 11.60
N LYS A 74 1.46 2.30 11.87
CA LYS A 74 0.82 2.23 13.20
C LYS A 74 1.62 1.46 14.25
N LEU A 75 2.63 0.68 13.83
CA LEU A 75 3.61 0.10 14.76
C LEU A 75 4.65 1.12 15.21
N ASN A 76 4.81 2.23 14.50
CA ASN A 76 5.72 3.30 14.88
C ASN A 76 5.03 4.27 15.87
N PRO A 77 5.76 4.80 16.87
CA PRO A 77 5.22 5.80 17.77
C PRO A 77 4.65 7.00 17.00
N THR A 78 3.44 7.44 17.37
CA THR A 78 2.81 8.59 16.73
C THR A 78 3.55 9.87 17.13
N PRO A 79 3.85 10.79 16.18
CA PRO A 79 4.45 12.07 16.51
C PRO A 79 3.61 12.84 17.54
N PRO A 80 4.24 13.57 18.48
CA PRO A 80 3.52 14.32 19.51
C PRO A 80 2.75 15.52 18.94
N ASP A 81 3.20 16.08 17.83
CA ASP A 81 2.54 17.21 17.15
C ASP A 81 1.34 16.75 16.30
N PRO A 82 0.12 17.30 16.51
CA PRO A 82 -1.07 16.94 15.74
C PRO A 82 -0.97 17.22 14.24
N ALA A 83 -0.25 18.27 13.81
CA ALA A 83 -0.11 18.56 12.38
C ALA A 83 0.73 17.49 11.68
N GLN A 84 1.85 17.11 12.28
CA GLN A 84 2.66 15.99 11.81
C GLN A 84 1.88 14.67 11.81
N ALA A 85 1.16 14.35 12.90
CA ALA A 85 0.36 13.13 12.99
C ALA A 85 -0.71 13.03 11.89
N MET A 86 -1.33 14.15 11.51
CA MET A 86 -2.28 14.19 10.40
C MET A 86 -1.63 13.81 9.07
N ILE A 87 -0.45 14.35 8.77
CA ILE A 87 0.29 14.02 7.53
C ILE A 87 0.60 12.53 7.48
N PHE A 88 1.12 11.95 8.57
CA PHE A 88 1.38 10.51 8.64
C PHE A 88 0.09 9.70 8.41
N ASN A 89 -1.05 10.07 8.99
CA ASN A 89 -2.28 9.32 8.76
C ASN A 89 -2.71 9.29 7.27
N TRP A 90 -2.42 10.35 6.51
CA TRP A 90 -2.77 10.45 5.09
C TRP A 90 -1.72 9.84 4.15
N MET A 91 -0.45 9.78 4.54
CA MET A 91 0.61 9.26 3.68
C MET A 91 0.29 7.89 3.07
N PRO A 92 -0.16 6.87 3.84
CA PRO A 92 -0.46 5.58 3.26
C PRO A 92 -1.53 5.64 2.17
N VAL A 93 -2.55 6.47 2.36
CA VAL A 93 -3.63 6.65 1.38
C VAL A 93 -3.07 7.28 0.11
N LEU A 94 -2.38 8.42 0.23
CA LEU A 94 -1.81 9.14 -0.91
C LEU A 94 -0.85 8.26 -1.72
N PHE A 95 0.05 7.54 -1.04
CA PHE A 95 1.01 6.65 -1.69
C PHE A 95 0.32 5.46 -2.36
N THR A 96 -0.74 4.91 -1.76
CA THR A 96 -1.49 3.82 -2.37
C THR A 96 -2.05 4.21 -3.73
N PHE A 97 -2.71 5.38 -3.83
CA PHE A 97 -3.25 5.86 -5.10
C PHE A 97 -2.16 6.24 -6.11
N MET A 98 -1.10 6.90 -5.66
CA MET A 98 0.02 7.31 -6.52
C MET A 98 0.75 6.11 -7.13
N LEU A 99 0.89 5.02 -6.37
CA LEU A 99 1.64 3.84 -6.75
C LEU A 99 0.76 2.76 -7.38
N ALA A 100 -0.57 2.96 -7.40
CA ALA A 100 -1.52 2.01 -7.96
C ALA A 100 -1.27 1.74 -9.46
N SER A 101 -0.80 2.76 -10.19
CA SER A 101 -0.48 2.67 -11.62
C SER A 101 0.94 2.20 -11.92
N PHE A 102 1.74 1.83 -10.91
CA PHE A 102 3.10 1.33 -11.11
C PHE A 102 3.09 -0.16 -11.48
N PRO A 103 4.19 -0.67 -12.07
CA PRO A 103 4.33 -2.11 -12.36
C PRO A 103 3.97 -2.98 -11.16
N ALA A 104 3.13 -3.99 -11.38
CA ALA A 104 2.62 -4.87 -10.33
C ALA A 104 3.76 -5.53 -9.54
N GLY A 105 4.88 -5.88 -10.19
CA GLY A 105 6.04 -6.44 -9.51
C GLY A 105 6.63 -5.52 -8.44
N LEU A 106 6.60 -4.19 -8.66
CA LEU A 106 7.07 -3.22 -7.68
C LEU A 106 6.11 -3.12 -6.49
N VAL A 107 4.81 -3.11 -6.78
CA VAL A 107 3.76 -3.04 -5.76
C VAL A 107 3.76 -4.31 -4.90
N ILE A 108 3.87 -5.48 -5.52
CA ILE A 108 4.00 -6.78 -4.86
C ILE A 108 5.23 -6.80 -3.95
N TYR A 109 6.38 -6.34 -4.45
CA TYR A 109 7.60 -6.23 -3.64
C TYR A 109 7.37 -5.40 -2.38
N TRP A 110 6.74 -4.23 -2.51
CA TRP A 110 6.47 -3.38 -1.35
C TRP A 110 5.45 -3.98 -0.39
N ALA A 111 4.35 -4.54 -0.90
CA ALA A 111 3.37 -5.23 -0.08
C ALA A 111 4.02 -6.35 0.75
N TRP A 112 4.90 -7.15 0.12
CA TRP A 112 5.64 -8.21 0.78
C TRP A 112 6.65 -7.68 1.79
N ASN A 113 7.43 -6.66 1.42
CA ASN A 113 8.41 -6.03 2.30
C ASN A 113 7.75 -5.47 3.57
N ASN A 114 6.67 -4.71 3.41
CA ASN A 114 5.91 -4.15 4.52
C ASN A 114 5.35 -5.25 5.42
N THR A 115 4.83 -6.33 4.83
CA THR A 115 4.31 -7.49 5.59
C THR A 115 5.41 -8.13 6.44
N LEU A 116 6.58 -8.41 5.87
CA LEU A 116 7.71 -8.97 6.61
C LEU A 116 8.20 -8.02 7.70
N SER A 117 8.28 -6.72 7.42
CA SER A 117 8.67 -5.71 8.42
C SER A 117 7.68 -5.65 9.58
N VAL A 118 6.37 -5.67 9.31
CA VAL A 118 5.31 -5.72 10.32
C VAL A 118 5.46 -6.95 11.21
N LEU A 119 5.68 -8.13 10.60
CA LEU A 119 5.87 -9.38 11.33
C LEU A 119 7.12 -9.34 12.21
N GLN A 120 8.25 -8.92 11.63
CA GLN A 120 9.52 -8.79 12.34
C GLN A 120 9.41 -7.81 13.51
N GLN A 121 8.88 -6.61 13.26
CA GLN A 121 8.73 -5.58 14.29
C GLN A 121 7.80 -6.04 15.40
N SER A 122 6.65 -6.63 15.05
CA SER A 122 5.70 -7.18 16.02
C SER A 122 6.33 -8.29 16.86
N PHE A 123 7.15 -9.16 16.27
CA PHE A 123 7.85 -10.21 16.98
C PHE A 123 8.90 -9.66 17.96
N ILE A 124 9.68 -8.66 17.55
CA ILE A 124 10.67 -8.00 18.40
C ILE A 124 9.99 -7.28 19.56
N MET A 125 8.93 -6.51 19.30
CA MET A 125 8.17 -5.81 20.34
C MET A 125 7.62 -6.78 21.39
N LYS A 126 7.05 -7.92 20.95
CA LYS A 126 6.60 -8.99 21.87
C LYS A 126 7.75 -9.54 22.71
N ARG A 127 8.92 -9.80 22.12
CA ARG A 127 10.10 -10.29 22.85
C ARG A 127 10.66 -9.28 23.84
N GLN A 128 10.58 -7.99 23.52
CA GLN A 128 11.06 -6.90 24.37
C GLN A 128 10.02 -6.42 25.40
N GLY A 129 8.85 -7.07 25.48
CA GLY A 129 7.78 -6.67 26.39
C GLY A 129 7.10 -5.34 26.02
N VAL A 130 7.31 -4.84 24.81
CA VAL A 130 6.67 -3.63 24.29
C VAL A 130 5.26 -3.98 23.83
N LYS A 131 4.26 -3.25 24.34
CA LYS A 131 2.86 -3.44 23.93
C LYS A 131 2.67 -3.00 22.47
N ILE A 132 2.01 -3.86 21.70
CA ILE A 132 1.58 -3.51 20.34
C ILE A 132 0.30 -2.67 20.47
N GLU A 133 0.43 -1.36 20.39
CA GLU A 133 -0.69 -0.41 20.51
C GLU A 133 -1.52 -0.28 19.22
N LEU A 134 -1.42 -1.24 18.28
CA LEU A 134 -2.06 -1.15 16.97
C LEU A 134 -3.58 -0.89 17.08
N PHE A 135 -4.26 -1.71 17.88
CA PHE A 135 -5.71 -1.60 18.09
C PHE A 135 -6.08 -0.34 18.86
N ASP A 136 -5.27 0.04 19.86
CA ASP A 136 -5.49 1.25 20.66
C ASP A 136 -5.34 2.51 19.80
N ASN A 137 -4.33 2.56 18.93
CA ASN A 137 -4.08 3.67 18.02
C ASN A 137 -5.18 3.80 16.96
N ILE A 138 -5.67 2.68 16.43
CA ILE A 138 -6.80 2.68 15.49
C ILE A 138 -8.07 3.17 16.21
N ARG A 139 -8.37 2.64 17.41
CA ARG A 139 -9.56 3.04 18.17
C ARG A 139 -9.56 4.53 18.55
N LYS A 140 -8.41 5.06 18.99
CA LYS A 140 -8.24 6.49 19.32
C LYS A 140 -8.50 7.40 18.12
N MET A 141 -8.21 6.94 16.90
CA MET A 141 -8.43 7.71 15.68
C MET A 141 -9.92 7.90 15.37
N PHE A 142 -10.76 6.92 15.72
CA PHE A 142 -12.20 6.96 15.47
C PHE A 142 -13.03 7.40 16.69
N SER A 143 -12.45 7.41 17.90
CA SER A 143 -13.13 8.00 19.06
C SER A 143 -13.16 9.52 18.93
N LYS A 144 -14.33 10.09 18.62
CA LYS A 144 -14.57 11.53 18.77
C LYS A 144 -14.22 11.93 20.21
N LYS A 145 -13.26 12.84 20.40
CA LYS A 145 -13.18 13.58 21.66
C LYS A 145 -14.51 14.35 21.80
N PRO A 146 -15.26 14.23 22.91
CA PRO A 146 -16.36 15.15 23.14
C PRO A 146 -15.76 16.56 23.17
N ALA A 147 -16.37 17.47 22.41
CA ALA A 147 -16.01 18.88 22.44
C ALA A 147 -16.11 19.34 23.89
N LYS A 148 -14.99 19.73 24.49
CA LYS A 148 -15.02 20.50 25.73
C LYS A 148 -15.53 21.88 25.35
N GLY A 149 -16.81 22.13 25.61
CA GLY A 149 -17.37 23.47 25.68
C GLY A 149 -16.83 24.23 26.89
#